data_AF-A0A2E1IKZ1-F1
#
_entry.id   AF-A0A2E1IKZ1-F1
#
_cell.length_a   1.000
_cell.length_b   1.000
_cell.length_c   1.000
_cell.angle_alpha   90.00
_cell.angle_beta   90.00
_cell.angle_gamma   90.00
#
_symmetry.space_group_name_H-M   'P 1'
#
loop_
_entity.id
_entity.type
_entity.pdbx_description
1 polymer ?
#
loop_
_entity_poly.entity_id
_entity_poly.type
_entity_poly.pdbx_seq_one_letter_code
_entity_poly.pdbx_strand_id
1 'polypeptide(L)'
;MGLDGGSTLNLVSDAAPLASHLRERELVLDQRREAESLLQDFTRAQMTRHYWGEFASSLQQLGLMASETVTASVERDDVRSRLWLVPRRGTEAYLAVVERRESRLFTLQCKGSREHALKTYSGDCPPTWTALDHKNEKS
;
A
#
# COMPACT_ATOMS: atom_id res chain seq x y z
N MET A 1 35.26 46.47 12.81
CA MET A 1 34.63 45.60 11.79
C MET A 1 34.99 44.18 12.14
N GLY A 2 34.18 43.50 12.94
CA GLY A 2 34.35 42.09 13.30
C GLY A 2 33.34 41.26 12.50
N LEU A 3 33.81 40.22 11.82
CA LEU A 3 32.99 39.35 10.99
C LEU A 3 32.38 38.26 11.88
N ASP A 4 31.06 38.26 12.01
CA ASP A 4 30.26 37.22 12.64
C ASP A 4 30.27 35.94 11.78
N GLY A 5 31.40 35.22 11.77
CA GLY A 5 31.58 33.95 11.07
C GLY A 5 31.00 32.73 11.79
N GLY A 6 30.39 32.90 12.97
CA GLY A 6 29.87 31.80 13.80
C GLY A 6 28.46 31.34 13.43
N SER A 7 27.61 32.23 12.90
CA SER A 7 26.18 31.95 12.71
C SER A 7 25.86 31.14 11.45
N THR A 8 26.69 31.23 10.41
CA THR A 8 26.46 30.52 9.14
C THR A 8 26.84 29.04 9.20
N LEU A 9 27.83 28.68 10.02
CA LEU A 9 28.28 27.28 10.17
C LEU A 9 27.25 26.40 10.90
N ASN A 10 26.53 26.95 11.88
CA ASN A 10 25.49 26.20 12.60
C ASN A 10 24.24 25.95 11.74
N LEU A 11 23.80 26.92 10.93
CA LEU A 11 22.65 26.78 10.04
C LEU A 11 22.87 25.72 8.95
N VAL A 12 24.10 25.62 8.42
CA VAL A 12 24.44 24.62 7.39
C VAL A 12 24.62 23.22 7.99
N SER A 13 25.15 23.12 9.22
CA SER A 13 25.26 21.83 9.94
C SER A 13 23.92 21.20 10.30
N ASP A 14 22.91 22.01 10.69
CA ASP A 14 21.57 21.48 10.98
C ASP A 14 20.72 21.24 9.72
N ALA A 15 21.05 21.87 8.60
CA ALA A 15 20.30 21.74 7.34
C ALA A 15 20.46 20.37 6.67
N ALA A 16 21.66 19.77 6.70
CA ALA A 16 21.92 18.50 6.02
C ALA A 16 21.21 17.29 6.67
N PRO A 17 21.22 17.12 8.01
CA PRO A 17 20.42 16.08 8.68
C PRO A 17 18.92 16.29 8.45
N LEU A 18 18.42 17.52 8.56
CA LEU A 18 17.01 17.83 8.34
C LEU A 18 16.56 17.53 6.90
N ALA A 19 17.34 17.95 5.90
CA ALA A 19 17.05 17.67 4.50
C ALA A 19 17.03 16.15 4.22
N SER A 20 17.92 15.40 4.85
CA SER A 20 17.96 13.94 4.75
C SER A 20 16.71 13.30 5.36
N HIS A 21 16.29 13.76 6.54
CA HIS A 21 15.06 13.30 7.19
C HIS A 21 13.79 13.62 6.36
N LEU A 22 13.72 14.80 5.75
CA LEU A 22 12.59 15.18 4.90
C LEU A 22 12.55 14.32 3.63
N ARG A 23 13.69 14.12 2.97
CA ARG A 23 13.79 13.25 1.80
C ARG A 23 13.36 11.81 2.14
N GLU A 24 13.75 11.29 3.29
CA GLU A 24 13.32 9.96 3.73
C GLU A 24 11.80 9.89 3.90
N ARG A 25 11.21 10.89 4.55
CA ARG A 25 9.75 10.97 4.73
C ARG A 25 9.02 11.05 3.40
N GLU A 26 9.54 11.83 2.45
CA GLU A 26 8.97 11.95 1.11
C GLU A 26 8.97 10.59 0.39
N LEU A 27 10.09 9.87 0.41
CA LEU A 27 10.18 8.52 -0.18
C LEU A 27 9.21 7.53 0.47
N VAL A 28 9.03 7.59 1.78
CA VAL A 28 8.04 6.75 2.49
C VAL A 28 6.62 7.11 2.06
N LEU A 29 6.30 8.40 1.96
CA LEU A 29 4.97 8.86 1.53
C LEU A 29 4.67 8.49 0.08
N ASP A 30 5.68 8.54 -0.78
CA ASP A 30 5.55 8.17 -2.19
C ASP A 30 5.24 6.68 -2.35
N GLN A 31 6.03 5.80 -1.72
CA GLN A 31 5.77 4.35 -1.77
C GLN A 31 4.43 3.95 -1.14
N ARG A 32 3.99 4.71 -0.12
CA ARG A 32 2.65 4.53 0.45
C ARG A 32 1.55 4.84 -0.57
N ARG A 33 1.67 5.95 -1.31
CA ARG A 33 0.70 6.33 -2.35
C ARG A 33 0.68 5.31 -3.48
N GLU A 34 1.86 4.85 -3.92
CA GLU A 34 1.98 3.79 -4.93
C GLU A 34 1.25 2.50 -4.48
N ALA A 35 1.47 2.07 -3.23
CA ALA A 35 0.79 0.90 -2.69
C ALA A 35 -0.73 1.09 -2.62
N GLU A 36 -1.20 2.22 -2.09
CA GLU A 36 -2.64 2.52 -2.00
C GLU A 36 -3.30 2.58 -3.39
N SER A 37 -2.63 3.15 -4.40
CA SER A 37 -3.10 3.14 -5.80
C SER A 37 -3.21 1.72 -6.34
N LEU A 38 -2.17 0.90 -6.15
CA LEU A 38 -2.15 -0.48 -6.64
C LEU A 38 -3.23 -1.35 -5.98
N LEU A 39 -3.57 -1.12 -4.70
CA LEU A 39 -4.71 -1.79 -4.06
C LEU A 39 -6.02 -1.48 -4.80
N GLN A 40 -6.27 -0.21 -5.11
CA GLN A 40 -7.49 0.24 -5.79
C GLN A 40 -7.59 -0.35 -7.20
N ASP A 41 -6.50 -0.30 -7.95
CA ASP A 41 -6.44 -0.85 -9.30
C ASP A 41 -6.64 -2.37 -9.30
N PHE A 42 -6.00 -3.08 -8.37
CA PHE A 42 -6.20 -4.51 -8.19
C PHE A 42 -7.66 -4.84 -7.85
N THR A 43 -8.27 -4.15 -6.89
CA THR A 43 -9.66 -4.39 -6.50
C THR A 43 -10.58 -4.23 -7.72
N ARG A 44 -10.43 -3.14 -8.47
CA ARG A 44 -11.26 -2.85 -9.66
C ARG A 44 -11.05 -3.87 -10.77
N ALA A 45 -9.80 -4.23 -11.04
CA ALA A 45 -9.44 -5.19 -12.08
C ALA A 45 -9.94 -6.61 -11.73
N GLN A 46 -9.84 -7.03 -10.46
CA GLN A 46 -10.38 -8.32 -10.01
C GLN A 46 -11.90 -8.38 -10.06
N MET A 47 -12.59 -7.31 -9.65
CA MET A 47 -14.05 -7.23 -9.81
C MET A 47 -14.46 -7.38 -11.28
N THR A 48 -13.71 -6.74 -12.19
CA THR A 48 -13.96 -6.84 -13.64
C THR A 48 -13.66 -8.25 -14.16
N ARG A 49 -12.51 -8.82 -13.78
CA ARG A 49 -12.10 -10.17 -14.17
C ARG A 49 -13.10 -11.23 -13.69
N HIS A 50 -13.69 -11.04 -12.51
CA HIS A 50 -14.70 -11.94 -11.97
C HIS A 50 -15.94 -12.08 -12.85
N TYR A 51 -16.36 -11.02 -13.57
CA TYR A 51 -17.45 -11.12 -14.54
C TYR A 51 -17.16 -12.12 -15.67
N TRP A 52 -15.89 -12.44 -15.91
CA TRP A 52 -15.44 -13.44 -16.88
C TRP A 52 -15.24 -14.83 -16.26
N GLY A 53 -15.65 -15.04 -15.00
CA GLY A 53 -15.81 -16.36 -14.39
C GLY A 53 -14.74 -16.77 -13.37
N GLU A 54 -13.65 -16.02 -13.23
CA GLU A 54 -12.56 -16.36 -12.31
C GLU A 54 -11.85 -15.12 -11.76
N PHE A 55 -11.09 -15.28 -10.66
CA PHE A 55 -10.13 -14.27 -10.23
C PHE A 55 -8.78 -14.50 -10.90
N ALA A 56 -8.08 -13.41 -11.25
CA ALA A 56 -6.72 -13.50 -11.74
C ALA A 56 -5.76 -14.00 -10.64
N SER A 57 -4.76 -14.76 -11.06
CA SER A 57 -3.71 -15.33 -10.20
C SER A 57 -2.49 -14.43 -10.02
N SER A 58 -2.39 -13.34 -10.80
CA SER A 58 -1.25 -12.43 -10.75
C SER A 58 -1.63 -11.02 -11.20
N LEU A 59 -0.81 -10.03 -10.84
CA LEU A 59 -0.94 -8.65 -11.33
C LEU A 59 -0.82 -8.57 -12.85
N GLN A 60 0.07 -9.36 -13.45
CA GLN A 60 0.30 -9.35 -14.90
C GLN A 60 -0.95 -9.76 -15.68
N GLN A 61 -1.73 -10.75 -15.20
CA GLN A 61 -3.00 -11.13 -15.81
C GLN A 61 -4.06 -10.02 -15.76
N LEU A 62 -3.92 -9.09 -14.82
CA LEU A 62 -4.76 -7.89 -14.69
C LEU A 62 -4.21 -6.70 -15.47
N GLY A 63 -3.05 -6.83 -16.14
CA GLY A 63 -2.34 -5.72 -16.77
C GLY A 63 -1.74 -4.73 -15.78
N LEU A 64 -1.54 -5.16 -14.52
CA LEU A 64 -0.96 -4.37 -13.44
C LEU A 64 0.48 -4.79 -13.16
N MET A 65 1.26 -3.87 -12.62
CA MET A 65 2.62 -4.14 -12.15
C MET A 65 2.85 -3.39 -10.83
N ALA A 66 3.60 -4.03 -9.93
CA ALA A 66 4.13 -3.34 -8.76
C ALA A 66 5.43 -2.61 -9.14
N SER A 67 5.67 -1.46 -8.52
CA SER A 67 6.98 -0.80 -8.60
C SER A 67 8.05 -1.65 -7.92
N GLU A 68 9.33 -1.45 -8.30
CA GLU A 68 10.46 -2.17 -7.68
C GLU A 68 10.63 -1.86 -6.18
N THR A 69 9.95 -0.81 -5.71
CA THR A 69 9.92 -0.35 -4.32
C THR A 69 8.83 -1.03 -3.50
N VAL A 70 7.97 -1.86 -4.08
CA VAL A 70 6.87 -2.54 -3.38
C VAL A 70 6.87 -4.04 -3.69
N THR A 71 7.01 -4.86 -2.65
CA THR A 71 6.80 -6.31 -2.79
C THR A 71 5.32 -6.60 -2.86
N ALA A 72 4.89 -7.27 -3.93
CA ALA A 72 3.50 -7.69 -4.14
C ALA A 72 3.37 -9.21 -4.14
N SER A 73 2.37 -9.73 -3.43
CA SER A 73 2.01 -11.16 -3.44
C SER A 73 0.52 -11.31 -3.67
N VAL A 74 0.15 -12.10 -4.69
CA VAL A 74 -1.25 -12.43 -4.98
C VAL A 74 -1.52 -13.85 -4.52
N GLU A 75 -2.54 -14.00 -3.68
CA GLU A 75 -3.09 -15.29 -3.28
C GLU A 75 -4.51 -15.39 -3.82
N ARG A 76 -4.91 -16.54 -4.34
CA ARG A 76 -6.29 -16.77 -4.76
C ARG A 76 -6.77 -18.17 -4.45
N ASP A 77 -8.08 -18.27 -4.32
CA ASP A 77 -8.87 -19.50 -4.38
C ASP A 77 -10.12 -19.24 -5.25
N ASP A 78 -11.09 -20.16 -5.22
CA ASP A 78 -12.30 -20.11 -6.05
C ASP A 78 -13.32 -19.06 -5.61
N VAL A 79 -13.20 -18.55 -4.37
CA VAL A 79 -14.14 -17.59 -3.77
C VAL A 79 -13.48 -16.28 -3.40
N ARG A 80 -12.15 -16.20 -3.36
CA ARG A 80 -11.41 -15.05 -2.86
C ARG A 80 -10.11 -14.83 -3.61
N SER A 81 -9.77 -13.57 -3.81
CA SER A 81 -8.43 -13.13 -4.19
C SER A 81 -7.92 -12.08 -3.21
N ARG A 82 -6.65 -12.19 -2.83
CA ARG A 82 -5.95 -11.28 -1.95
C ARG A 82 -4.70 -10.75 -2.63
N LEU A 83 -4.45 -9.46 -2.45
CA LEU A 83 -3.18 -8.83 -2.78
C LEU A 83 -2.55 -8.29 -1.50
N TRP A 84 -1.35 -8.76 -1.18
CA TRP A 84 -0.51 -8.19 -0.14
C TRP A 84 0.52 -7.27 -0.76
N LEU A 85 0.66 -6.07 -0.19
CA LEU A 85 1.69 -5.11 -0.56
C LEU A 85 2.53 -4.75 0.65
N VAL A 86 3.85 -4.82 0.47
CA VAL A 86 4.83 -4.44 1.48
C VAL A 86 5.80 -3.46 0.83
N PRO A 87 5.63 -2.14 1.02
CA PRO A 87 6.62 -1.15 0.59
C PRO A 87 7.99 -1.44 1.18
N ARG A 88 9.05 -1.14 0.44
CA ARG A 88 10.42 -1.36 0.89
C ARG A 88 10.74 -0.51 2.11
N ARG A 89 10.28 0.75 2.12
CA ARG A 89 10.48 1.71 3.21
C ARG A 89 9.22 1.83 4.09
N GLY A 90 9.41 2.35 5.29
CA GLY A 90 8.33 2.49 6.28
C GLY A 90 8.04 1.20 7.05
N THR A 91 7.01 1.25 7.89
CA THR A 91 6.61 0.17 8.80
C THR A 91 5.26 -0.44 8.44
N GLU A 92 4.62 0.06 7.39
CA GLU A 92 3.27 -0.30 6.99
C GLU A 92 3.28 -1.44 5.96
N ALA A 93 2.18 -2.19 5.94
CA ALA A 93 1.82 -3.11 4.87
C ALA A 93 0.32 -2.97 4.59
N TYR A 94 -0.06 -3.42 3.39
CA TYR A 94 -1.41 -3.26 2.88
C TYR A 94 -1.94 -4.56 2.32
N LEU A 95 -3.26 -4.65 2.30
CA LEU A 95 -3.99 -5.82 1.86
C LEU A 95 -5.24 -5.37 1.12
N ALA A 96 -5.48 -5.91 -0.07
CA ALA A 96 -6.77 -5.85 -0.74
C ALA A 96 -7.36 -7.26 -0.81
N VAL A 97 -8.65 -7.36 -0.54
CA VAL A 97 -9.43 -8.59 -0.64
C VAL A 97 -10.59 -8.34 -1.58
N VAL A 98 -10.78 -9.24 -2.54
CA VAL A 98 -12.00 -9.35 -3.34
C VAL A 98 -12.54 -10.74 -3.11
N GLU A 99 -13.76 -10.83 -2.58
CA GLU A 99 -14.38 -12.09 -2.17
C GLU A 99 -15.79 -12.20 -2.76
N ARG A 100 -16.14 -13.36 -3.31
CA ARG A 100 -17.51 -13.71 -3.63
C ARG A 100 -18.18 -14.26 -2.38
N ARG A 101 -19.11 -13.49 -1.83
CA ARG A 101 -20.03 -13.93 -0.76
C ARG A 101 -21.41 -14.13 -1.38
N GLU A 102 -21.85 -15.38 -1.45
CA GLU A 102 -23.10 -15.78 -2.11
C GLU A 102 -23.15 -15.27 -3.57
N SER A 103 -24.07 -14.36 -3.89
CA SER A 103 -24.27 -13.76 -5.21
C SER A 103 -23.61 -12.39 -5.38
N ARG A 104 -22.84 -11.91 -4.39
CA ARG A 104 -22.26 -10.57 -4.39
C ARG A 104 -20.74 -10.60 -4.22
N LEU A 105 -20.10 -9.60 -4.82
CA LEU A 105 -18.71 -9.29 -4.54
C LEU A 105 -18.61 -8.39 -3.31
N PHE A 106 -17.74 -8.78 -2.40
CA PHE A 106 -17.31 -8.02 -1.24
C PHE A 106 -15.87 -7.59 -1.47
N THR A 107 -15.58 -6.32 -1.15
CA THR A 107 -14.24 -5.75 -1.27
C THR A 107 -13.83 -5.16 0.06
N LEU A 108 -12.57 -5.39 0.44
CA LEU A 108 -12.00 -4.82 1.63
C LEU A 108 -10.55 -4.43 1.36
N GLN A 109 -10.15 -3.26 1.85
CA GLN A 109 -8.77 -2.84 1.88
C GLN A 109 -8.35 -2.58 3.32
N CYS A 110 -7.14 -2.99 3.68
CA CYS A 110 -6.63 -2.90 5.03
C CYS A 110 -5.21 -2.33 5.03
N LYS A 111 -4.85 -1.67 6.13
CA LYS A 111 -3.50 -1.21 6.43
C LYS A 111 -3.12 -1.62 7.84
N GLY A 112 -1.88 -2.06 8.03
CA GLY A 112 -1.34 -2.35 9.35
C GLY A 112 0.17 -2.48 9.34
N SER A 113 0.72 -3.06 10.41
CA SER A 113 2.17 -3.25 10.54
C SER A 113 2.68 -4.35 9.60
N ARG A 114 3.81 -4.08 8.93
CA ARG A 114 4.49 -5.04 8.05
C ARG A 114 4.94 -6.32 8.76
N GLU A 115 5.14 -6.28 10.07
CA GLU A 115 5.49 -7.47 10.88
C GLU A 115 4.38 -8.54 10.89
N HIS A 116 3.15 -8.14 10.54
CA HIS A 116 1.99 -9.01 10.47
C HIS A 116 1.54 -9.31 9.04
N ALA A 117 2.26 -8.82 8.02
CA ALA A 117 1.96 -9.09 6.63
C ALA A 117 2.13 -10.59 6.30
N LEU A 118 1.35 -11.08 5.33
CA LEU A 118 1.39 -12.48 4.84
C LEU A 118 1.08 -13.54 5.91
N LYS A 119 0.61 -13.15 7.10
CA LYS A 119 0.14 -14.09 8.12
C LYS A 119 -1.29 -14.51 7.83
N THR A 120 -1.61 -15.77 8.11
CA THR A 120 -2.98 -16.29 7.99
C THR A 120 -3.90 -15.58 8.97
N TYR A 121 -5.08 -15.18 8.48
CA TYR A 121 -6.12 -14.57 9.29
C TYR A 121 -7.51 -14.93 8.73
N SER A 122 -8.54 -14.83 9.57
CA SER A 122 -9.95 -15.01 9.22
C SER A 122 -10.74 -13.72 9.46
N GLY A 123 -11.80 -13.51 8.70
CA GLY A 123 -12.66 -12.32 8.84
C GLY A 123 -12.25 -11.18 7.89
N ASP A 124 -12.45 -9.95 8.35
CA ASP A 124 -12.26 -8.73 7.57
C ASP A 124 -10.76 -8.38 7.42
N CYS A 125 -10.22 -7.53 8.30
CA CYS A 125 -8.80 -7.20 8.31
C CYS A 125 -8.04 -8.11 9.28
N PRO A 126 -6.72 -8.33 9.07
CA PRO A 126 -5.88 -8.99 10.05
C PRO A 126 -5.99 -8.31 11.43
N PRO A 127 -5.78 -9.02 12.55
CA PRO A 127 -5.82 -8.41 13.87
C PRO A 127 -4.91 -7.19 13.94
N THR A 128 -5.34 -6.11 14.61
CA THR A 128 -4.64 -4.80 14.72
C THR A 128 -4.56 -3.96 13.45
N TRP A 129 -5.01 -4.48 12.30
CA TRP A 129 -5.07 -3.70 11.07
C TRP A 129 -6.36 -2.89 11.00
N THR A 130 -6.30 -1.77 10.30
CA THR A 130 -7.44 -0.88 10.09
C THR A 130 -7.94 -0.99 8.66
N ALA A 131 -9.25 -1.03 8.48
CA ALA A 131 -9.85 -0.91 7.15
C ALA A 131 -9.56 0.47 6.57
N LEU A 132 -9.17 0.51 5.30
CA LEU A 132 -9.05 1.75 4.54
C LEU A 132 -10.44 2.10 4.01
N ASP A 133 -10.98 3.23 4.46
CA ASP A 133 -12.26 3.71 3.99
C ASP A 133 -12.11 4.34 2.60
N HIS A 134 -12.90 3.86 1.65
CA HIS A 134 -13.09 4.56 0.39
C HIS A 134 -14.17 5.61 0.61
N LYS A 135 -13.79 6.79 1.12
CA LYS A 135 -14.67 7.96 0.97
C LYS A 135 -14.89 8.18 -0.52
N ASN A 136 -16.04 7.72 -0.99
CA ASN A 136 -16.54 7.96 -2.33
C ASN A 136 -16.90 9.45 -2.37
N GLU A 137 -15.94 10.30 -2.75
CA GLU A 137 -16.18 11.73 -2.98
C GLU A 137 -17.02 11.84 -4.26
N LYS A 138 -18.35 11.72 -4.08
CA LYS A 138 -19.32 12.12 -5.07
C LYS A 138 -19.26 13.65 -5.17
N SER A 139 -18.71 14.15 -6.27
CA SER A 139 -19.07 15.47 -6.81
C SER A 139 -20.10 15.32 -7.93
#